data_AF-A0A925S670-F1
#
_entry.id   AF-A0A925S670-F1
#
_cell.length_a   1.000
_cell.length_b   1.000
_cell.length_c   1.000
_cell.angle_alpha   90.00
_cell.angle_beta   90.00
_cell.angle_gamma   90.00
#
_symmetry.space_group_name_H-M   'P 1'
#
loop_
_entity.id
_entity.type
_entity.pdbx_description
1 polymer ?
#
loop_
_entity_poly.entity_id
_entity_poly.type
_entity_poly.pdbx_seq_one_letter_code
_entity_poly.pdbx_strand_id
1 'polypeptide(L)' 'MHLSELKALHVSALITMGEALEIENVARMRKQELMFAIMKKRAKGGEQVFGDGVL' A
#
# COMPACT_ATOMS: atom_id res chain seq x y z
N MET A 1 10.68 -1.02 0.19
CA MET A 1 9.54 -1.84 0.69
C MET A 1 9.08 -2.78 -0.42
N HIS A 2 8.97 -4.08 -0.13
CA HIS A 2 8.54 -5.09 -1.11
C HIS A 2 7.02 -5.29 -1.07
N LEU A 3 6.39 -5.43 -2.25
CA LEU A 3 4.97 -5.80 -2.39
C LEU A 3 4.61 -7.06 -1.59
N SER A 4 5.54 -7.99 -1.47
CA SER A 4 5.43 -9.25 -0.72
C SER A 4 5.08 -9.02 0.75
N GLU A 5 5.65 -7.99 1.38
CA GLU A 5 5.41 -7.64 2.78
C GLU A 5 4.00 -7.07 2.97
N LEU A 6 3.57 -6.18 2.07
CA LEU A 6 2.21 -5.62 2.08
C LEU A 6 1.15 -6.68 1.82
N LYS A 7 1.46 -7.68 0.99
CA LYS A 7 0.56 -8.79 0.68
C LYS A 7 0.35 -9.74 1.87
N ALA A 8 1.40 -9.95 2.66
CA ALA A 8 1.39 -10.77 3.89
C ALA A 8 0.60 -10.10 5.03
N LEU A 9 0.49 -8.77 5.03
CA LEU A 9 -0.28 -8.04 6.03
C LEU A 9 -1.80 -8.22 5.86
N HIS A 10 -2.50 -8.19 6.99
CA HIS A 10 -3.96 -8.18 7.04
C HIS A 10 -4.51 -6.85 6.51
N VAL A 11 -5.72 -6.88 5.94
CA VAL A 11 -6.39 -5.68 5.39
C VAL A 11 -6.47 -4.55 6.42
N SER A 12 -6.77 -4.88 7.68
CA SER A 12 -6.85 -3.90 8.78
C SER A 12 -5.55 -3.12 8.99
N ALA A 13 -4.40 -3.81 8.88
CA ALA A 13 -3.09 -3.18 8.99
C ALA A 13 -2.80 -2.29 7.78
N LEU A 14 -3.22 -2.70 6.58
CA LEU A 14 -3.13 -1.85 5.38
C LEU A 14 -4.01 -0.60 5.49
N ILE A 15 -5.22 -0.71 6.06
CA ILE A 15 -6.09 0.44 6.29
C ILE A 15 -5.42 1.42 7.25
N THR A 16 -4.95 0.94 8.40
CA THR A 16 -4.23 1.77 9.39
C THR A 16 -3.02 2.47 8.76
N MET A 17 -2.26 1.75 7.93
CA MET A 17 -1.10 2.29 7.24
C MET A 17 -1.49 3.32 6.16
N GLY A 18 -2.62 3.12 5.48
CA GLY A 18 -3.17 4.07 4.53
C GLY A 18 -3.69 5.35 5.21
N GLU A 19 -4.35 5.23 6.36
CA GLU A 19 -4.77 6.37 7.18
C GLU A 19 -3.56 7.19 7.66
N ALA A 20 -2.51 6.52 8.15
CA ALA A 20 -1.27 7.17 8.55
C ALA A 20 -0.53 7.89 7.40
N LEU A 21 -0.76 7.45 6.16
CA LEU A 21 -0.21 8.05 4.95
C LEU A 21 -1.14 9.10 4.32
N GLU A 22 -2.21 9.49 5.02
CA GLU A 22 -3.23 10.43 4.57
C GLU A 22 -3.81 10.02 3.19
N ILE A 23 -4.10 8.74 3.04
CA ILE A 23 -4.82 8.22 1.88
C ILE A 23 -6.31 8.27 2.20
N GLU A 24 -7.07 9.00 1.39
CA GLU A 24 -8.51 9.09 1.55
C GLU A 24 -9.20 7.81 1.04
N ASN A 25 -10.38 7.51 1.60
CA ASN A 25 -11.22 6.39 1.17
C ASN A 25 -10.62 4.98 1.31
N VAL A 26 -9.58 4.80 2.14
CA VAL A 26 -8.94 3.49 2.38
C VAL A 26 -9.90 2.39 2.82
N ALA A 27 -10.95 2.72 3.58
CA ALA A 27 -11.98 1.77 4.00
C ALA A 27 -12.90 1.29 2.86
N ARG A 28 -12.94 2.01 1.73
CA ARG A 28 -13.75 1.68 0.54
C ARG A 28 -12.92 1.06 -0.59
N MET A 29 -11.59 1.11 -0.50
CA MET A 29 -10.69 0.57 -1.53
C MET A 29 -10.57 -0.95 -1.43
N ARG A 30 -10.40 -1.63 -2.57
CA ARG A 30 -10.05 -3.05 -2.56
C ARG A 30 -8.63 -3.22 -2.00
N LYS A 31 -8.33 -4.37 -1.38
CA LYS A 31 -6.99 -4.66 -0.81
C LYS A 31 -5.86 -4.34 -1.81
N GLN A 32 -6.04 -4.71 -3.08
CA GLN A 32 -5.04 -4.46 -4.12
C GLN A 32 -4.85 -2.97 -4.43
N GLU A 33 -5.94 -2.21 -4.55
CA GLU A 33 -5.91 -0.77 -4.79
C GLU A 33 -5.30 -0.02 -3.61
N LEU A 34 -5.63 -0.43 -2.39
CA LEU A 34 -5.08 0.11 -1.16
C LEU A 34 -3.55 -0.12 -1.09
N MET A 35 -3.08 -1.34 -1.40
CA MET A 35 -1.64 -1.64 -1.47
C MET A 35 -0.94 -0.75 -2.50
N PHE A 36 -1.52 -0.57 -3.69
CA PHE A 36 -0.98 0.31 -4.72
C PHE A 36 -0.95 1.78 -4.30
N ALA A 37 -2.00 2.26 -3.63
CA ALA A 37 -2.07 3.63 -3.14
C ALA A 37 -0.99 3.90 -2.08
N ILE A 38 -0.80 2.96 -1.14
CA ILE A 38 0.26 3.00 -0.12
C ILE A 38 1.63 3.04 -0.77
N MET A 39 1.88 2.14 -1.72
CA MET A 39 3.13 2.08 -2.49
C MET A 39 3.39 3.39 -3.24
N LYS A 40 2.38 3.94 -3.92
CA LYS A 40 2.52 5.19 -4.67
C LYS A 40 2.81 6.39 -3.77
N LYS A 41 2.16 6.46 -2.60
CA LYS A 41 2.39 7.56 -1.63
C LYS A 41 3.80 7.48 -1.04
N ARG A 42 4.27 6.29 -0.65
CA ARG A 42 5.63 6.06 -0.16
C ARG A 42 6.70 6.31 -1.22
N ALA A 43 6.47 5.89 -2.47
CA ALA A 43 7.35 6.19 -3.59
C ALA A 43 7.50 7.70 -3.82
N LYS A 44 6.41 8.46 -3.69
CA LYS A 44 6.45 9.94 -3.75
C LYS A 44 7.23 10.56 -2.57
N GLY A 45 7.24 9.89 -1.42
CA GLY A 45 8.04 10.28 -0.25
C GLY A 45 9.54 9.95 -0.38
N GLY A 46 9.97 9.36 -1.51
CA GLY A 46 11.38 8.98 -1.73
C GLY A 46 11.75 7.61 -1.17
N GLU A 47 10.80 6.84 -0.62
CA GLU A 47 11.05 5.44 -0.27
C GLU A 47 11.13 4.58 -1.53
N GLN A 48 12.16 3.75 -1.65
CA GLN A 48 12.24 2.77 -2.73
C GLN A 48 11.16 1.70 -2.56
N VAL A 49 10.35 1.52 -3.59
CA VAL A 49 9.26 0.56 -3.61
C VAL A 49 9.53 -0.49 -4.68
N PHE A 50 9.45 -1.76 -4.29
CA PHE A 50 9.72 -2.91 -5.16
C PHE A 50 8.42 -3.67 -5.38
N GLY A 51 7.90 -3.61 -6.60
CA GLY A 51 6.78 -4.42 -7.05
C GLY A 51 7.31 -5.65 -7.76
N ASP A 52 7.05 -6.83 -7.21
CA ASP A 52 7.30 -8.09 -7.91
C ASP A 52 6.03 -8.45 -8.67
N GLY A 53 6.12 -8.49 -10.00
CA GLY A 53 4.97 -8.68 -10.89
C GLY A 53 5.42 -9.30 -12.20
N VAL A 54 4.59 -10.18 -12.74
CA VAL A 54 4.80 -10.77 -14.07
C VAL A 54 4.03 -9.90 -15.08
N LEU A 55 4.66 -9.63 -16.22
CA LEU A 55 4.14 -8.83 -17.34
C LEU A 55 2.91 -9.48 -18.01
#